data_AF-A0A0D6L7D1-F1
#
_entry.id   AF-A0A0D6L7D1-F1
#
_cell.length_a   1.000
_cell.length_b   1.000
_cell.length_c   1.000
_cell.angle_alpha   90.00
_cell.angle_beta   90.00
_cell.angle_gamma   90.00
#
_symmetry.space_group_name_H-M   'P 1'
#
loop_
_entity.id
_entity.type
_entity.pdbx_description
1 polymer ?
#
loop_
_entity_poly.entity_id
_entity_poly.type
_entity_poly.pdbx_seq_one_letter_code
_entity_poly.pdbx_strand_id
1 'polypeptide(L)'
;MSTEDELVSAMVSEPSKYRFTREAADERSASAIAGVNMVYACAMNGEWDRASHILHRLKMVFTPELNWQAAQYVRLCDNIIAFEKSILRGEWEKCTPLLEDIEVLDEAEAALRLRMQLAMMLSAECRWSAAMEMLQGVREEAIGVEQRNIAAMALRRIGVVQLMSGDHQAGLKSLTECQEPITRTCSILERAILSIALAEAHMADSNKQESLRLLSKARAQCRQAGAVLFEKFVLQELAMRHHENGNIDERDEFASEFAAIDERYSGYFNWKLV
;
A
#
# COMPACT_ATOMS: atom_id res chain seq x y z
N MET A 1 22.85 7.91 -26.78
CA MET A 1 21.75 7.00 -26.44
C MET A 1 22.11 6.39 -25.11
N SER A 2 21.53 6.91 -24.03
CA SER A 2 21.77 6.42 -22.68
C SER A 2 20.95 5.15 -22.46
N THR A 3 21.38 4.33 -21.53
CA THR A 3 20.71 3.12 -21.03
C THR A 3 19.27 3.36 -20.51
N GLU A 4 18.86 4.62 -20.33
CA GLU A 4 17.49 5.01 -19.99
C GLU A 4 16.52 4.89 -21.18
N ASP A 5 16.98 5.13 -22.42
CA ASP A 5 16.12 5.06 -23.61
C ASP A 5 15.78 3.61 -24.00
N GLU A 6 16.62 2.64 -23.63
CA GLU A 6 16.38 1.20 -23.88
C GLU A 6 15.33 0.60 -22.92
N LEU A 7 15.27 1.06 -21.66
CA LEU A 7 14.27 0.63 -20.68
C LEU A 7 12.88 1.19 -21.01
N VAL A 8 12.79 2.44 -21.46
CA VAL A 8 11.52 3.07 -21.86
C VAL A 8 10.98 2.44 -23.15
N SER A 9 11.85 2.06 -24.09
CA SER A 9 11.45 1.43 -25.37
C SER A 9 10.96 -0.02 -25.19
N ALA A 10 11.51 -0.77 -24.23
CA ALA A 10 11.09 -2.14 -23.95
C ALA A 10 9.69 -2.25 -23.32
N MET A 11 9.19 -1.19 -22.68
CA MET A 11 7.90 -1.18 -21.97
C MET A 11 6.69 -0.79 -22.83
N VAL A 12 6.88 -0.49 -24.13
CA VAL A 12 5.82 0.06 -25.02
C VAL A 12 5.30 -0.97 -26.05
N SER A 13 5.62 -2.27 -25.94
CA SER A 13 5.09 -3.27 -26.86
C SER A 13 3.69 -3.80 -26.47
N GLU A 14 2.71 -3.44 -27.29
CA GLU A 14 1.32 -3.92 -27.46
C GLU A 14 0.66 -4.85 -26.39
N PRO A 15 -0.51 -4.46 -25.82
CA PRO A 15 -1.30 -5.30 -24.96
C PRO A 15 -2.20 -6.22 -25.79
N SER A 16 -1.75 -7.44 -26.08
CA SER A 16 -2.65 -8.50 -26.56
C SER A 16 -2.23 -9.85 -26.00
N LYS A 17 -2.97 -10.33 -24.97
CA LYS A 17 -3.28 -11.77 -24.72
C LYS A 17 -4.05 -12.09 -23.44
N TYR A 18 -4.39 -11.12 -22.58
CA TYR A 18 -5.10 -11.43 -21.33
C TYR A 18 -6.62 -11.47 -21.51
N ARG A 19 -7.08 -12.50 -22.23
CA ARG A 19 -8.43 -13.03 -22.07
C ARG A 19 -8.28 -14.26 -21.20
N PHE A 20 -8.60 -14.17 -19.91
CA PHE A 20 -8.93 -15.37 -19.13
C PHE A 20 -10.16 -15.97 -19.82
N THR A 21 -9.93 -16.92 -20.73
CA THR A 21 -11.01 -17.73 -21.25
C THR A 21 -11.61 -18.45 -20.05
N ARG A 22 -12.90 -18.20 -19.89
CA ARG A 22 -13.81 -18.78 -18.92
C ARG A 22 -13.97 -20.28 -19.25
N GLU A 23 -12.89 -21.04 -19.13
CA GLU A 23 -12.85 -22.48 -19.40
C GLU A 23 -12.83 -23.23 -18.08
N ALA A 24 -14.00 -23.80 -17.76
CA ALA A 24 -14.29 -24.75 -16.68
C ALA A 24 -13.55 -24.47 -15.36
N ALA A 25 -14.16 -23.65 -14.50
CA ALA A 25 -13.79 -23.57 -13.10
C ALA A 25 -13.97 -24.95 -12.45
N ASP A 26 -12.88 -25.72 -12.35
CA ASP A 26 -12.78 -26.88 -11.47
C ASP A 26 -13.14 -26.43 -10.05
N GLU A 27 -13.90 -27.25 -9.32
CA GLU A 27 -14.33 -26.99 -7.93
C GLU A 27 -13.12 -26.67 -7.03
N ARG A 28 -11.96 -27.25 -7.37
CA ARG A 28 -10.67 -26.97 -6.73
C ARG A 28 -10.15 -25.56 -7.01
N SER A 29 -10.29 -25.06 -8.24
CA SER A 29 -9.91 -23.69 -8.59
C SER A 29 -10.82 -22.66 -7.90
N ALA A 30 -12.12 -22.93 -7.81
CA ALA A 30 -13.04 -22.10 -7.04
C ALA A 30 -12.70 -22.08 -5.54
N SER A 31 -12.32 -23.24 -4.98
CA SER A 31 -11.87 -23.36 -3.58
C SER A 31 -10.56 -22.60 -3.31
N ALA A 32 -9.61 -22.64 -4.25
CA ALA A 32 -8.36 -21.88 -4.16
C ALA A 32 -8.63 -20.36 -4.18
N ILE A 33 -9.51 -19.90 -5.09
CA ILE A 33 -9.90 -18.49 -5.18
C ILE A 33 -10.58 -18.02 -3.89
N ALA A 34 -11.55 -18.79 -3.38
CA ALA A 34 -12.21 -18.46 -2.13
C ALA A 34 -11.22 -18.40 -0.95
N GLY A 35 -10.30 -19.37 -0.88
CA GLY A 35 -9.24 -19.41 0.11
C GLY A 35 -8.34 -18.18 0.06
N VAL A 36 -7.82 -17.84 -1.11
CA VAL A 36 -6.97 -16.65 -1.34
C VAL A 36 -7.72 -15.37 -0.96
N ASN A 37 -8.99 -15.24 -1.33
CA ASN A 37 -9.82 -14.10 -0.92
C ASN A 37 -9.98 -14.00 0.61
N MET A 38 -10.08 -15.14 1.31
CA MET A 38 -10.09 -15.13 2.78
C MET A 38 -8.75 -14.69 3.36
N VAL A 39 -7.62 -15.10 2.76
CA VAL A 39 -6.29 -14.63 3.17
C VAL A 39 -6.19 -13.12 2.99
N TYR A 40 -6.57 -12.59 1.82
CA TYR A 40 -6.60 -11.14 1.59
C TYR A 40 -7.50 -10.42 2.58
N ALA A 41 -8.72 -10.91 2.84
CA ALA A 41 -9.62 -10.29 3.82
C ALA A 41 -9.02 -10.25 5.24
N CYS A 42 -8.33 -11.31 5.66
CA CYS A 42 -7.65 -11.35 6.96
C CYS A 42 -6.48 -10.34 6.99
N ALA A 43 -5.62 -10.35 5.97
CA ALA A 43 -4.51 -9.42 5.83
C ALA A 43 -5.00 -7.96 5.81
N MET A 44 -6.09 -7.69 5.07
CA MET A 44 -6.73 -6.37 5.00
C MET A 44 -7.26 -5.89 6.35
N ASN A 45 -7.54 -6.77 7.30
CA ASN A 45 -7.97 -6.39 8.65
C ASN A 45 -6.85 -6.41 9.69
N GLY A 46 -5.60 -6.64 9.27
CA GLY A 46 -4.46 -6.78 10.17
C GLY A 46 -4.42 -8.11 10.92
N GLU A 47 -5.26 -9.08 10.56
CA GLU A 47 -5.31 -10.42 11.15
C GLU A 47 -4.19 -11.32 10.57
N TRP A 48 -2.93 -10.90 10.69
CA TRP A 48 -1.78 -11.53 10.03
C TRP A 48 -1.57 -13.00 10.41
N ASP A 49 -1.79 -13.35 11.68
CA ASP A 49 -1.65 -14.72 12.16
C ASP A 49 -2.69 -15.64 11.51
N ARG A 50 -3.93 -15.15 11.40
CA ARG A 50 -5.01 -15.87 10.75
C ARG A 50 -4.78 -15.97 9.25
N ALA A 51 -4.35 -14.88 8.60
CA ALA A 51 -3.98 -14.89 7.18
C ALA A 51 -2.89 -15.94 6.91
N SER A 52 -1.84 -15.94 7.74
CA SER A 52 -0.72 -16.88 7.65
C SER A 52 -1.17 -18.33 7.88
N HIS A 53 -2.07 -18.57 8.84
CA HIS A 53 -2.63 -19.89 9.11
C HIS A 53 -3.45 -20.41 7.91
N ILE A 54 -4.33 -19.59 7.34
CA ILE A 54 -5.13 -19.96 6.16
C ILE A 54 -4.21 -20.22 4.97
N LEU A 55 -3.24 -19.34 4.72
CA LEU A 55 -2.31 -19.46 3.61
C LEU A 55 -1.45 -20.72 3.71
N HIS A 56 -0.96 -21.06 4.91
CA HIS A 56 -0.25 -22.31 5.15
C HIS A 56 -1.13 -23.53 4.79
N ARG A 57 -2.40 -23.52 5.20
CA ARG A 57 -3.34 -24.60 4.84
C ARG A 57 -3.58 -24.67 3.33
N LEU A 58 -3.70 -23.53 2.64
CA LEU A 58 -3.87 -23.52 1.19
C LEU A 58 -2.65 -24.11 0.48
N LYS A 59 -1.44 -23.76 0.89
CA LYS A 59 -0.19 -24.33 0.35
C LYS A 59 -0.09 -25.85 0.54
N MET A 60 -0.64 -26.38 1.65
CA MET A 60 -0.69 -27.82 1.89
C MET A 60 -1.73 -28.55 1.02
N VAL A 61 -2.82 -27.87 0.63
CA VAL A 61 -3.92 -28.45 -0.15
C VAL A 61 -3.69 -28.31 -1.66
N PHE A 62 -3.17 -27.17 -2.09
CA PHE A 62 -2.95 -26.84 -3.50
C PHE A 62 -1.47 -26.94 -3.82
N THR A 63 -1.01 -28.17 -4.08
CA THR A 63 0.38 -28.42 -4.49
C THR A 63 0.49 -28.40 -6.03
N PRO A 64 1.68 -28.05 -6.59
CA PRO A 64 1.89 -28.01 -8.03
C PRO A 64 1.59 -29.34 -8.74
N GLU A 65 1.77 -30.46 -8.04
CA GLU A 65 1.54 -31.82 -8.55
C GLU A 65 0.05 -32.13 -8.67
N LEU A 66 -0.79 -31.53 -7.80
CA LEU A 66 -2.23 -31.77 -7.76
C LEU A 66 -3.00 -30.81 -8.67
N ASN A 67 -2.64 -29.52 -8.64
CA ASN A 67 -3.21 -28.49 -9.48
C ASN A 67 -2.22 -27.31 -9.59
N TRP A 68 -1.42 -27.33 -10.65
CA TRP A 68 -0.39 -26.31 -10.88
C TRP A 68 -0.96 -24.89 -10.93
N GLN A 69 -2.09 -24.66 -11.60
CA GLN A 69 -2.71 -23.33 -11.69
C GLN A 69 -3.15 -22.80 -10.32
N ALA A 70 -3.86 -23.61 -9.53
CA ALA A 70 -4.27 -23.22 -8.18
C ALA A 70 -3.06 -22.98 -7.27
N ALA A 71 -2.01 -23.79 -7.39
CA ALA A 71 -0.78 -23.63 -6.64
C ALA A 71 -0.06 -22.31 -6.98
N GLN A 72 0.04 -21.93 -8.26
CA GLN A 72 0.61 -20.64 -8.66
C GLN A 72 -0.22 -19.47 -8.11
N TYR A 73 -1.57 -19.58 -8.12
CA TYR A 73 -2.43 -18.54 -7.58
C TYR A 73 -2.26 -18.33 -6.07
N VAL A 74 -2.15 -19.42 -5.30
CA VAL A 74 -1.83 -19.36 -3.87
C VAL A 74 -0.43 -18.80 -3.62
N ARG A 75 0.55 -19.15 -4.44
CA ARG A 75 1.92 -18.62 -4.35
C ARG A 75 1.99 -17.12 -4.66
N LEU A 76 1.24 -16.65 -5.67
CA LEU A 76 1.12 -15.23 -5.97
C LEU A 76 0.56 -14.45 -4.78
N CYS A 77 -0.52 -14.96 -4.16
CA CYS A 77 -1.08 -14.37 -2.94
C CYS A 77 -0.06 -14.27 -1.80
N ASP A 78 0.75 -15.33 -1.58
CA ASP A 78 1.81 -15.32 -0.57
C ASP A 78 2.86 -14.24 -0.85
N ASN A 79 3.34 -14.17 -2.09
CA ASN A 79 4.36 -13.19 -2.48
C ASN A 79 3.84 -11.75 -2.38
N ILE A 80 2.59 -11.48 -2.78
CA ILE A 80 1.97 -10.15 -2.64
C ILE A 80 1.87 -9.75 -1.17
N ILE A 81 1.37 -10.64 -0.29
CA ILE A 81 1.21 -10.34 1.13
C ILE A 81 2.58 -10.13 1.80
N ALA A 82 3.56 -10.97 1.46
CA ALA A 82 4.92 -10.83 1.95
C ALA A 82 5.57 -9.52 1.45
N PHE A 83 5.33 -9.15 0.19
CA PHE A 83 5.86 -7.92 -0.40
C PHE A 83 5.30 -6.70 0.31
N GLU A 84 3.96 -6.62 0.44
CA GLU A 84 3.31 -5.55 1.18
C GLU A 84 3.87 -5.50 2.60
N LYS A 85 3.86 -6.61 3.34
CA LYS A 85 4.40 -6.65 4.72
C LYS A 85 5.86 -6.18 4.83
N SER A 86 6.69 -6.46 3.83
CA SER A 86 8.10 -6.06 3.81
C SER A 86 8.27 -4.54 3.61
N ILE A 87 7.57 -3.96 2.62
CA ILE A 87 7.51 -2.50 2.40
C ILE A 87 7.09 -1.79 3.69
N LEU A 88 6.07 -2.35 4.36
CA LEU A 88 5.45 -1.75 5.54
C LEU A 88 6.34 -1.80 6.79
N ARG A 89 7.31 -2.70 6.84
CA ARG A 89 8.29 -2.83 7.92
C ARG A 89 9.61 -2.12 7.61
N GLY A 90 9.71 -1.50 6.43
CA GLY A 90 10.99 -0.98 5.93
C GLY A 90 12.02 -2.08 5.65
N GLU A 91 11.57 -3.32 5.46
CA GLU A 91 12.40 -4.48 5.11
C GLU A 91 12.65 -4.46 3.58
N TRP A 92 13.26 -3.37 3.10
CA TRP A 92 13.47 -3.11 1.67
C TRP A 92 14.30 -4.21 1.00
N GLU A 93 15.23 -4.82 1.74
CA GLU A 93 16.06 -5.93 1.29
C GLU A 93 15.26 -7.17 0.89
N LYS A 94 14.04 -7.34 1.44
CA LYS A 94 13.14 -8.46 1.08
C LYS A 94 12.25 -8.13 -0.11
N CYS A 95 12.10 -6.86 -0.46
CA CYS A 95 11.15 -6.42 -1.48
C CYS A 95 11.59 -6.83 -2.89
N THR A 96 12.89 -6.76 -3.21
CA THR A 96 13.43 -7.15 -4.52
C THR A 96 13.16 -8.61 -4.87
N PRO A 97 13.57 -9.61 -4.07
CA PRO A 97 13.32 -11.01 -4.42
C PRO A 97 11.82 -11.33 -4.50
N LEU A 98 10.99 -10.67 -3.69
CA LEU A 98 9.53 -10.84 -3.74
C LEU A 98 8.92 -10.29 -5.03
N LEU A 99 9.44 -9.18 -5.55
CA LEU A 99 8.98 -8.62 -6.83
C LEU A 99 9.37 -9.48 -8.02
N GLU A 100 10.60 -10.01 -8.03
CA GLU A 100 11.04 -10.98 -9.04
C GLU A 100 10.14 -12.22 -9.05
N ASP A 101 9.79 -12.71 -7.85
CA ASP A 101 8.86 -13.82 -7.68
C ASP A 101 7.43 -13.49 -8.15
N ILE A 102 6.94 -12.27 -7.93
CA ILE A 102 5.64 -11.82 -8.44
C ILE A 102 5.69 -11.69 -9.97
N GLU A 103 6.76 -11.14 -10.55
CA GLU A 103 6.91 -10.95 -11.99
C GLU A 103 6.85 -12.29 -12.75
N VAL A 104 7.47 -13.33 -12.21
CA VAL A 104 7.39 -14.70 -12.75
C VAL A 104 5.96 -15.26 -12.75
N LEU A 105 5.13 -14.82 -11.80
CA LEU A 105 3.76 -15.32 -11.59
C LEU A 105 2.70 -14.48 -12.31
N ASP A 106 2.88 -13.16 -12.29
CA ASP A 106 2.02 -12.14 -12.86
C ASP A 106 2.84 -10.86 -13.14
N GLU A 107 3.39 -10.80 -14.35
CA GLU A 107 4.20 -9.70 -14.85
C GLU A 107 3.46 -8.36 -14.79
N ALA A 108 2.18 -8.33 -15.14
CA ALA A 108 1.37 -7.11 -15.14
C ALA A 108 1.20 -6.58 -13.72
N GLU A 109 0.91 -7.48 -12.78
CA GLU A 109 0.73 -7.13 -11.38
C GLU A 109 2.04 -6.65 -10.72
N ALA A 110 3.19 -7.23 -11.07
CA ALA A 110 4.52 -6.74 -10.68
C ALA A 110 4.80 -5.35 -11.26
N ALA A 111 4.55 -5.15 -12.55
CA ALA A 111 4.83 -3.90 -13.27
C ALA A 111 4.03 -2.72 -12.70
N LEU A 112 2.77 -2.93 -12.31
CA LEU A 112 1.95 -1.89 -11.67
C LEU A 112 2.52 -1.49 -10.29
N ARG A 113 2.95 -2.46 -9.47
CA ARG A 113 3.54 -2.19 -8.16
C ARG A 113 4.89 -1.49 -8.25
N LEU A 114 5.75 -1.94 -9.16
CA LEU A 114 7.05 -1.33 -9.43
C LEU A 114 6.91 0.13 -9.86
N ARG A 115 6.04 0.42 -10.83
CA ARG A 115 5.79 1.80 -11.28
C ARG A 115 5.26 2.69 -10.16
N MET A 116 4.35 2.18 -9.32
CA MET A 116 3.92 2.94 -8.15
C MET A 116 5.07 3.29 -7.21
N GLN A 117 5.96 2.33 -6.89
CA GLN A 117 7.08 2.58 -6.00
C GLN A 117 8.09 3.55 -6.62
N LEU A 118 8.37 3.41 -7.92
CA LEU A 118 9.22 4.31 -8.68
C LEU A 118 8.67 5.73 -8.69
N ALA A 119 7.35 5.90 -8.87
CA ALA A 119 6.73 7.22 -8.80
C ALA A 119 6.92 7.89 -7.42
N MET A 120 6.88 7.13 -6.33
CA MET A 120 7.15 7.68 -5.00
C MET A 120 8.63 8.06 -4.82
N MET A 121 9.56 7.32 -5.42
CA MET A 121 10.99 7.70 -5.44
C MET A 121 11.23 8.97 -6.27
N LEU A 122 10.63 9.06 -7.47
CA LEU A 122 10.66 10.28 -8.30
C LEU A 122 10.10 11.49 -7.53
N SER A 123 9.04 11.28 -6.74
CA SER A 123 8.49 12.32 -5.87
C SER A 123 9.49 12.73 -4.78
N ALA A 124 10.23 11.80 -4.18
CA ALA A 124 11.28 12.15 -3.22
C ALA A 124 12.38 13.03 -3.84
N GLU A 125 12.62 12.89 -5.14
CA GLU A 125 13.56 13.70 -5.94
C GLU A 125 12.94 15.00 -6.51
N CYS A 126 11.73 15.35 -6.08
CA CYS A 126 10.97 16.50 -6.58
C CYS A 126 10.63 16.46 -8.08
N ARG A 127 10.65 15.27 -8.71
CA ARG A 127 10.28 15.05 -10.12
C ARG A 127 8.76 14.85 -10.26
N TRP A 128 7.99 15.83 -9.78
CA TRP A 128 6.53 15.74 -9.63
C TRP A 128 5.79 15.37 -10.90
N SER A 129 6.14 15.97 -12.04
CA SER A 129 5.48 15.71 -13.32
C SER A 129 5.64 14.25 -13.75
N ALA A 130 6.85 13.69 -13.63
CA ALA A 130 7.14 12.31 -14.00
C ALA A 130 6.44 11.32 -13.06
N ALA A 131 6.43 11.62 -11.75
CA ALA A 131 5.69 10.81 -10.77
C ALA A 131 4.18 10.81 -11.05
N MET A 132 3.60 11.98 -11.34
CA MET A 132 2.18 12.12 -11.66
C MET A 132 1.79 11.36 -12.93
N GLU A 133 2.56 11.50 -14.01
CA GLU A 133 2.34 10.78 -15.26
C GLU A 133 2.37 9.26 -15.05
N MET A 134 3.37 8.78 -14.30
CA MET A 134 3.50 7.36 -13.98
C MET A 134 2.33 6.83 -13.15
N LEU A 135 1.91 7.56 -12.11
CA LEU A 135 0.78 7.16 -11.27
C LEU A 135 -0.56 7.20 -12.02
N GLN A 136 -0.75 8.16 -12.91
CA GLN A 136 -1.93 8.25 -13.78
C GLN A 136 -1.99 7.04 -14.71
N GLY A 137 -0.88 6.71 -15.37
CA GLY A 137 -0.78 5.51 -16.21
C GLY A 137 -1.09 4.22 -15.44
N VAL A 138 -0.51 4.06 -14.24
CA VAL A 138 -0.82 2.90 -13.37
C VAL A 138 -2.31 2.85 -13.02
N ARG A 139 -2.91 3.99 -12.67
CA ARG A 139 -4.33 4.06 -12.30
C ARG A 139 -5.23 3.67 -13.47
N GLU A 140 -4.98 4.22 -14.65
CA GLU A 140 -5.78 3.95 -15.86
C GLU A 140 -5.69 2.48 -16.26
N GLU A 141 -4.48 1.92 -16.26
CA GLU A 141 -4.26 0.51 -16.57
C GLU A 141 -4.93 -0.40 -15.54
N ALA A 142 -4.76 -0.13 -14.24
CA ALA A 142 -5.40 -0.88 -13.17
C ALA A 142 -6.93 -0.84 -13.23
N ILE A 143 -7.52 0.30 -13.64
CA ILE A 143 -8.96 0.41 -13.92
C ILE A 143 -9.34 -0.48 -15.10
N GLY A 144 -8.57 -0.45 -16.19
CA GLY A 144 -8.81 -1.23 -17.40
C GLY A 144 -8.79 -2.75 -17.16
N VAL A 145 -8.00 -3.22 -16.19
CA VAL A 145 -7.93 -4.63 -15.78
C VAL A 145 -8.70 -4.96 -14.49
N GLU A 146 -9.55 -4.06 -14.02
CA GLU A 146 -10.38 -4.20 -12.81
C GLU A 146 -9.62 -4.45 -11.49
N GLN A 147 -8.33 -4.08 -11.41
CA GLN A 147 -7.54 -4.10 -10.17
C GLN A 147 -7.85 -2.89 -9.29
N ARG A 148 -9.04 -2.89 -8.69
CA ARG A 148 -9.61 -1.76 -7.94
C ARG A 148 -8.76 -1.31 -6.74
N ASN A 149 -8.06 -2.23 -6.08
CA ASN A 149 -7.14 -1.92 -4.98
C ASN A 149 -5.93 -1.11 -5.49
N ILE A 150 -5.28 -1.53 -6.58
CA ILE A 150 -4.15 -0.82 -7.17
C ILE A 150 -4.59 0.57 -7.67
N ALA A 151 -5.73 0.66 -8.35
CA ALA A 151 -6.26 1.93 -8.82
C ALA A 151 -6.52 2.92 -7.66
N ALA A 152 -7.02 2.42 -6.53
CA ALA A 152 -7.26 3.23 -5.33
C ALA A 152 -5.95 3.69 -4.68
N MET A 153 -4.96 2.79 -4.55
CA MET A 153 -3.62 3.12 -4.04
C MET A 153 -2.93 4.17 -4.91
N ALA A 154 -3.01 4.03 -6.24
CA ALA A 154 -2.46 5.00 -7.18
C ALA A 154 -3.11 6.38 -7.04
N LEU A 155 -4.44 6.45 -6.85
CA LEU A 155 -5.13 7.73 -6.62
C LEU A 155 -4.73 8.39 -5.29
N ARG A 156 -4.53 7.62 -4.22
CA ARG A 156 -4.01 8.18 -2.97
C ARG A 156 -2.61 8.74 -3.16
N ARG A 157 -1.72 7.99 -3.82
CA ARG A 157 -0.36 8.43 -4.12
C ARG A 157 -0.36 9.71 -4.96
N ILE A 158 -1.24 9.82 -5.95
CA ILE A 158 -1.46 11.07 -6.70
C ILE A 158 -1.76 12.22 -5.74
N GLY A 159 -2.69 12.01 -4.80
CA GLY A 159 -3.02 12.98 -3.77
C GLY A 159 -1.80 13.40 -2.93
N VAL A 160 -0.95 12.44 -2.54
CA VAL A 160 0.30 12.72 -1.81
C VAL A 160 1.27 13.54 -2.64
N VAL A 161 1.48 13.20 -3.91
CA VAL A 161 2.37 13.96 -4.81
C VAL A 161 1.87 15.40 -5.00
N GLN A 162 0.56 15.60 -5.11
CA GLN A 162 -0.03 16.94 -5.17
C GLN A 162 0.19 17.75 -3.89
N LEU A 163 0.07 17.12 -2.71
CA LEU A 163 0.44 17.77 -1.44
C LEU A 163 1.92 18.16 -1.43
N MET A 164 2.82 17.26 -1.84
CA MET A 164 4.26 17.50 -1.86
C MET A 164 4.68 18.60 -2.85
N SER A 165 3.97 18.73 -3.97
CA SER A 165 4.21 19.79 -4.95
C SER A 165 3.62 21.14 -4.55
N GLY A 166 2.86 21.20 -3.45
CA GLY A 166 2.22 22.41 -2.92
C GLY A 166 0.80 22.66 -3.41
N ASP A 167 0.24 21.79 -4.25
CA ASP A 167 -1.16 21.85 -4.68
C ASP A 167 -2.08 21.16 -3.66
N HIS A 168 -2.26 21.84 -2.52
CA HIS A 168 -3.01 21.31 -1.39
C HIS A 168 -4.48 21.02 -1.71
N GLN A 169 -5.09 21.84 -2.57
CA GLN A 169 -6.49 21.70 -2.96
C GLN A 169 -6.70 20.48 -3.88
N ALA A 170 -5.82 20.27 -4.86
CA ALA A 170 -5.87 19.05 -5.66
C ALA A 170 -5.58 17.81 -4.81
N GLY A 171 -4.58 17.89 -3.92
CA GLY A 171 -4.23 16.80 -3.01
C GLY A 171 -5.41 16.38 -2.12
N LEU A 172 -6.06 17.33 -1.45
CA LEU A 172 -7.25 17.05 -0.64
C LEU A 172 -8.38 16.43 -1.45
N LYS A 173 -8.62 16.94 -2.67
CA LYS A 173 -9.64 16.40 -3.58
C LYS A 173 -9.35 14.94 -3.92
N SER A 174 -8.16 14.61 -4.42
CA SER A 174 -7.80 13.23 -4.79
C SER A 174 -7.82 12.28 -3.59
N LEU A 175 -7.36 12.73 -2.41
CA LEU A 175 -7.43 11.94 -1.18
C LEU A 175 -8.88 11.69 -0.74
N THR A 176 -9.76 12.69 -0.87
CA THR A 176 -11.18 12.52 -0.55
C THR A 176 -11.86 11.55 -1.52
N GLU A 177 -11.58 11.66 -2.81
CA GLU A 177 -12.11 10.78 -3.86
C GLU A 177 -11.70 9.30 -3.65
N CYS A 178 -10.51 9.04 -3.14
CA CYS A 178 -10.04 7.67 -2.90
C CYS A 178 -10.50 7.04 -1.56
N GLN A 179 -11.19 7.78 -0.68
CA GLN A 179 -11.63 7.27 0.63
C GLN A 179 -12.52 6.03 0.54
N GLU A 180 -13.57 6.10 -0.28
CA GLU A 180 -14.52 4.98 -0.41
C GLU A 180 -13.87 3.75 -1.05
N PRO A 181 -13.12 3.89 -2.16
CA PRO A 181 -12.39 2.77 -2.75
C PRO A 181 -11.41 2.12 -1.77
N ILE A 182 -10.56 2.92 -1.11
CA ILE A 182 -9.59 2.41 -0.12
C ILE A 182 -10.28 1.68 1.03
N THR A 183 -11.41 2.21 1.51
CA THR A 183 -12.15 1.58 2.60
C THR A 183 -12.71 0.21 2.21
N ARG A 184 -13.12 0.05 0.94
CA ARG A 184 -13.75 -1.17 0.42
C ARG A 184 -12.77 -2.22 -0.07
N THR A 185 -11.64 -1.82 -0.67
CA THR A 185 -10.79 -2.74 -1.44
C THR A 185 -9.36 -2.84 -0.95
N CYS A 186 -8.92 -1.97 -0.03
CA CYS A 186 -7.54 -1.93 0.42
C CYS A 186 -7.38 -2.37 1.88
N SER A 187 -6.12 -2.59 2.27
CA SER A 187 -5.77 -3.02 3.62
C SER A 187 -6.03 -1.95 4.67
N ILE A 188 -6.11 -2.37 5.92
CA ILE A 188 -6.22 -1.45 7.06
C ILE A 188 -5.09 -0.45 7.12
N LEU A 189 -3.93 -0.85 6.64
CA LEU A 189 -2.78 0.03 6.61
C LEU A 189 -2.92 1.08 5.52
N GLU A 190 -3.41 0.73 4.33
CA GLU A 190 -3.74 1.72 3.30
C GLU A 190 -4.78 2.73 3.82
N ARG A 191 -5.74 2.27 4.64
CA ARG A 191 -6.69 3.15 5.35
C ARG A 191 -6.00 4.06 6.37
N ALA A 192 -4.94 3.57 7.03
CA ALA A 192 -4.14 4.36 7.97
C ALA A 192 -3.31 5.43 7.23
N ILE A 193 -2.64 5.05 6.14
CA ILE A 193 -1.84 5.94 5.29
C ILE A 193 -2.72 7.03 4.69
N LEU A 194 -3.92 6.67 4.22
CA LEU A 194 -4.90 7.67 3.78
C LEU A 194 -5.29 8.63 4.90
N SER A 195 -5.50 8.13 6.12
CA SER A 195 -5.84 8.96 7.28
C SER A 195 -4.70 9.93 7.63
N ILE A 196 -3.43 9.49 7.52
CA ILE A 196 -2.25 10.36 7.65
C ILE A 196 -2.25 11.45 6.57
N ALA A 197 -2.40 11.06 5.30
CA ALA A 197 -2.38 11.98 4.17
C ALA A 197 -3.49 13.05 4.26
N LEU A 198 -4.71 12.63 4.64
CA LEU A 198 -5.82 13.57 4.87
C LEU A 198 -5.56 14.48 6.06
N ALA A 199 -4.93 13.97 7.13
CA ALA A 199 -4.57 14.79 8.28
C ALA A 199 -3.57 15.89 7.90
N GLU A 200 -2.61 15.60 7.02
CA GLU A 200 -1.69 16.60 6.48
C GLU A 200 -2.42 17.60 5.56
N ALA A 201 -3.27 17.13 4.66
CA ALA A 201 -4.06 18.00 3.79
C ALA A 201 -4.91 19.00 4.60
N HIS A 202 -5.59 18.52 5.64
CA HIS A 202 -6.41 19.37 6.50
C HIS A 202 -5.61 20.37 7.35
N MET A 203 -4.33 20.11 7.60
CA MET A 203 -3.48 21.11 8.26
C MET A 203 -3.14 22.28 7.37
N ALA A 204 -2.87 22.01 6.09
CA ALA A 204 -2.65 23.07 5.11
C ALA A 204 -3.88 23.99 5.00
N ASP A 205 -5.07 23.42 5.16
CA ASP A 205 -6.36 24.14 5.19
C ASP A 205 -6.73 24.70 6.57
N SER A 206 -5.81 24.73 7.54
CA SER A 206 -6.02 25.23 8.91
C SER A 206 -7.12 24.52 9.73
N ASN A 207 -7.56 23.33 9.32
CA ASN A 207 -8.53 22.50 10.04
C ASN A 207 -7.84 21.57 11.04
N LYS A 208 -7.31 22.16 12.12
CA LYS A 208 -6.52 21.46 13.15
C LYS A 208 -7.28 20.33 13.84
N GLN A 209 -8.58 20.55 14.11
CA GLN A 209 -9.41 19.57 14.82
C GLN A 209 -9.61 18.30 13.99
N GLU A 210 -9.85 18.46 12.69
CA GLU A 210 -10.01 17.31 11.79
C GLU A 210 -8.70 16.56 11.58
N SER A 211 -7.58 17.28 11.50
CA SER A 211 -6.25 16.68 11.45
C SER A 211 -5.98 15.77 12.67
N LEU A 212 -6.25 16.25 13.89
CA LEU A 212 -6.09 15.46 15.12
C LEU A 212 -6.98 14.20 15.13
N ARG A 213 -8.24 14.34 14.70
CA ARG A 213 -9.19 13.23 14.60
C ARG A 213 -8.68 12.14 13.65
N LEU A 214 -8.15 12.55 12.50
CA LEU A 214 -7.60 11.66 11.49
C LEU A 214 -6.29 11.00 11.93
N LEU A 215 -5.40 11.72 12.62
CA LEU A 215 -4.19 11.12 13.21
C LEU A 215 -4.54 10.10 14.29
N SER A 216 -5.53 10.38 15.13
CA SER A 216 -6.00 9.42 16.16
C SER A 216 -6.56 8.14 15.52
N LYS A 217 -7.32 8.30 14.43
CA LYS A 217 -7.80 7.18 13.60
C LYS A 217 -6.64 6.41 12.98
N ALA A 218 -5.67 7.10 12.39
CA ALA A 218 -4.49 6.50 11.77
C ALA A 218 -3.69 5.67 12.79
N ARG A 219 -3.49 6.19 14.01
CA ARG A 219 -2.81 5.47 15.09
C ARG A 219 -3.47 4.13 15.40
N ALA A 220 -4.80 4.14 15.60
CA ALA A 220 -5.56 2.92 15.89
C ALA A 220 -5.43 1.89 14.74
N GLN A 221 -5.48 2.36 13.49
CA GLN A 221 -5.33 1.51 12.32
C GLN A 221 -3.90 0.97 12.17
N CYS A 222 -2.86 1.76 12.44
CA CYS A 222 -1.47 1.31 12.43
C CYS A 222 -1.23 0.22 13.47
N ARG A 223 -1.76 0.42 14.69
CA ARG A 223 -1.69 -0.56 15.78
C ARG A 223 -2.36 -1.87 15.39
N GLN A 224 -3.58 -1.80 14.84
CA GLN A 224 -4.30 -2.98 14.35
C GLN A 224 -3.56 -3.67 13.19
N ALA A 225 -2.89 -2.90 12.32
CA ALA A 225 -2.07 -3.42 11.24
C ALA A 225 -0.72 -4.01 11.70
N GLY A 226 -0.33 -3.85 12.97
CA GLY A 226 1.03 -4.14 13.42
C GLY A 226 2.11 -3.33 12.68
N ALA A 227 1.76 -2.15 12.16
CA ALA A 227 2.61 -1.27 11.40
C ALA A 227 3.37 -0.33 12.34
N VAL A 228 4.29 -0.90 13.12
CA VAL A 228 4.92 -0.22 14.27
C VAL A 228 5.65 1.06 13.88
N LEU A 229 6.33 1.09 12.73
CA LEU A 229 7.02 2.29 12.26
C LEU A 229 6.06 3.42 11.86
N PHE A 230 4.89 3.08 11.29
CA PHE A 230 3.84 4.06 11.01
C PHE A 230 3.19 4.54 12.30
N GLU A 231 2.90 3.64 13.25
CA GLU A 231 2.36 4.02 14.55
C GLU A 231 3.31 4.99 15.27
N LYS A 232 4.62 4.71 15.24
CA LYS A 232 5.65 5.60 15.78
C LYS A 232 5.61 6.99 15.12
N PHE A 233 5.53 7.04 13.79
CA PHE A 233 5.36 8.30 13.06
C PHE A 233 4.11 9.07 13.50
N VAL A 234 2.95 8.39 13.60
CA VAL A 234 1.69 9.04 14.01
C VAL A 234 1.76 9.55 15.46
N LEU A 235 2.41 8.82 16.37
CA LEU A 235 2.61 9.27 17.76
C LEU A 235 3.45 10.56 17.82
N GLN A 236 4.51 10.64 17.01
CA GLN A 236 5.31 11.85 16.90
C GLN A 236 4.49 13.04 16.40
N GLU A 237 3.71 12.85 15.33
CA GLU A 237 2.83 13.90 14.80
C GLU A 237 1.79 14.34 15.83
N LEU A 238 1.12 13.40 16.52
CA LEU A 238 0.16 13.71 17.58
C LEU A 238 0.80 14.52 18.71
N ALA A 239 1.97 14.11 19.21
CA ALA A 239 2.69 14.85 20.24
C ALA A 239 3.02 16.27 19.78
N MET A 240 3.51 16.45 18.55
CA MET A 240 3.78 17.77 17.98
C MET A 240 2.52 18.65 17.94
N ARG A 241 1.37 18.11 17.50
CA ARG A 241 0.13 18.89 17.40
C ARG A 241 -0.43 19.27 18.77
N HIS A 242 -0.36 18.35 19.74
CA HIS A 242 -0.77 18.65 21.11
C HIS A 242 0.14 19.71 21.73
N HIS A 243 1.45 19.69 21.46
CA HIS A 243 2.36 20.75 21.87
C HIS A 243 1.98 22.11 21.28
N GLU A 244 1.75 22.20 19.97
CA GLU A 244 1.34 23.43 19.28
C GLU A 244 0.02 24.02 19.83
N ASN A 245 -0.87 23.16 20.32
CA ASN A 245 -2.14 23.56 20.91
C ASN A 245 -2.05 23.87 22.42
N GLY A 246 -0.89 23.69 23.05
CA GLY A 246 -0.69 23.90 24.50
C GLY A 246 -1.23 22.75 25.38
N ASN A 247 -1.57 21.60 24.78
CA ASN A 247 -2.09 20.42 25.45
C ASN A 247 -0.91 19.55 25.93
N ILE A 248 -0.29 19.96 27.03
CA ILE A 248 0.97 19.41 27.53
C ILE A 248 0.83 17.96 28.02
N ASP A 249 -0.27 17.64 28.70
CA ASP A 249 -0.49 16.31 29.27
C ASP A 249 -0.63 15.25 28.17
N GLU A 250 -1.46 15.52 27.15
CA GLU A 250 -1.62 14.61 26.01
C GLU A 250 -0.34 14.49 25.20
N ARG A 251 0.40 15.59 25.00
CA ARG A 251 1.72 15.54 24.35
C ARG A 251 2.64 14.55 25.05
N ASP A 252 2.71 14.61 26.38
CA ASP A 252 3.61 13.75 27.16
C ASP A 252 3.18 12.28 27.15
N GLU A 253 1.87 12.02 27.11
CA GLU A 253 1.34 10.66 26.90
C GLU A 253 1.82 10.09 25.56
N PHE A 254 1.61 10.81 24.46
CA PHE A 254 2.04 10.37 23.13
C PHE A 254 3.57 10.25 23.02
N ALA A 255 4.34 11.17 23.62
CA ALA A 255 5.79 11.14 23.63
C ALA A 255 6.33 9.94 24.42
N SER A 256 5.69 9.58 25.54
CA SER A 256 6.06 8.40 26.32
C SER A 256 5.82 7.11 25.54
N GLU A 257 4.69 7.00 24.83
CA GLU A 257 4.42 5.84 23.97
C GLU A 257 5.39 5.76 22.78
N PHE A 258 5.70 6.90 22.17
CA PHE A 258 6.72 6.99 21.13
C PHE A 258 8.06 6.44 21.63
N ALA A 259 8.53 6.89 22.80
CA ALA A 259 9.81 6.47 23.37
C ALA A 259 9.87 4.96 23.63
N ALA A 260 8.77 4.38 24.13
CA ALA A 260 8.67 2.94 24.37
C ALA A 260 8.75 2.11 23.07
N ILE A 261 8.22 2.63 21.96
CA ILE A 261 8.35 1.99 20.65
C ILE A 261 9.76 2.20 20.08
N ASP A 262 10.31 3.41 20.17
CA ASP A 262 11.61 3.78 19.61
C ASP A 262 12.77 2.98 20.24
N GLU A 263 12.69 2.69 21.55
CA GLU A 263 13.64 1.83 22.26
C GLU A 263 13.73 0.42 21.66
N ARG A 264 12.62 -0.11 21.14
CA ARG A 264 12.53 -1.45 20.54
C ARG A 264 12.74 -1.43 19.03
N TYR A 265 12.41 -0.32 18.38
CA TYR A 265 12.39 -0.16 16.93
C TYR A 265 12.95 1.22 16.54
N SER A 266 14.27 1.31 16.43
CA SER A 266 14.99 2.56 16.13
C SER A 266 14.85 3.05 14.68
N GLY A 267 14.19 2.29 13.81
CA GLY A 267 13.99 2.64 12.40
C GLY A 267 13.05 3.83 12.22
N TYR A 268 13.26 4.64 11.19
CA TYR A 268 12.40 5.76 10.85
C TYR A 268 11.63 5.47 9.58
N PHE A 269 10.42 6.01 9.48
CA PHE A 269 9.58 5.83 8.33
C PHE A 269 9.19 7.18 7.73
N ASN A 270 9.39 7.31 6.42
CA ASN A 270 8.94 8.46 5.66
C ASN A 270 7.69 8.06 4.88
N TRP A 271 6.52 8.47 5.37
CA TRP A 271 5.24 8.14 4.76
C TRP A 271 5.07 8.74 3.36
N LYS A 272 5.83 9.77 3.01
CA LYS A 272 5.85 10.37 1.67
C LYS A 272 6.47 9.45 0.62
N LEU A 273 7.13 8.36 1.03
CA LEU A 273 7.69 7.35 0.13
C LEU A 273 6.71 6.21 -0.17
N VAL A 274 5.51 6.23 0.41
CA VAL A 274 4.57 5.10 0.35
C VAL A 274 3.20 5.49 -0.10
#